data_AF-A0A4S2D930-F1
#
_entry.id   AF-A0A4S2D930-F1
#
_cell.length_a   1.000
_cell.length_b   1.000
_cell.length_c   1.000
_cell.angle_alpha   90.00
_cell.angle_beta   90.00
_cell.angle_gamma   90.00
#
_symmetry.space_group_name_H-M   'P 1'
#
loop_
_entity.id
_entity.type
_entity.pdbx_description
1 polymer ?
#
loop_
_entity_poly.entity_id
_entity_poly.type
_entity_poly.pdbx_seq_one_letter_code
_entity_poly.pdbx_strand_id
1 'polypeptide(L)' 'MNRLTNKRLVKFLMDYRGIEMISVTDKNIVVQVSKKFTPAQAEELCRKVGHTNDFKAATGAGNNYIIFPRF' A
#
# COMPACT_ATOMS: atom_id res chain seq x y z
N MET A 1 -3.60 -18.56 0.55
CA MET A 1 -3.93 -17.15 0.85
C MET A 1 -2.60 -16.44 1.14
N ASN A 2 -1.98 -15.82 0.14
CA ASN A 2 -0.57 -15.38 0.20
C ASN A 2 -0.45 -13.91 0.63
N ARG A 3 -0.81 -13.62 1.88
CA ARG A 3 -0.56 -12.31 2.49
C ARG A 3 0.95 -12.12 2.69
N LEU A 4 1.52 -11.03 2.15
CA LEU A 4 2.94 -10.76 2.27
C LEU A 4 3.30 -10.24 3.67
N THR A 5 4.19 -10.93 4.38
CA THR A 5 4.78 -10.45 5.66
C THR A 5 5.34 -9.04 5.52
N ASN A 6 5.34 -8.22 6.58
CA ASN A 6 5.81 -6.82 6.54
C ASN A 6 7.09 -6.60 5.69
N LYS A 7 8.14 -7.40 5.92
CA LYS A 7 9.40 -7.28 5.17
C LYS A 7 9.22 -7.54 3.66
N ARG A 8 8.45 -8.57 3.30
CA ARG A 8 8.14 -8.93 1.91
C ARG A 8 7.22 -7.89 1.26
N LEU A 9 6.26 -7.36 2.01
CA LEU A 9 5.37 -6.29 1.55
C LEU A 9 6.17 -5.03 1.22
N VAL A 10 7.00 -4.54 2.14
CA VAL A 10 7.84 -3.35 1.90
C VAL A 10 8.77 -3.56 0.71
N LYS A 11 9.43 -4.73 0.63
CA LYS A 11 10.28 -5.08 -0.53
C LYS A 11 9.50 -5.02 -1.84
N PHE A 12 8.30 -5.61 -1.89
CA PHE A 12 7.45 -5.57 -3.07
C PHE A 12 7.05 -4.14 -3.46
N LEU A 13 6.70 -3.31 -2.48
CA LEU A 13 6.25 -1.93 -2.70
C LEU A 13 7.37 -1.02 -3.19
N MET A 14 8.62 -1.25 -2.77
CA MET A 14 9.79 -0.47 -3.22
C MET A 14 9.99 -0.55 -4.74
N ASP A 15 9.69 -1.71 -5.34
CA ASP A 15 9.83 -1.93 -6.78
C ASP A 15 8.53 -1.65 -7.56
N TYR A 16 7.43 -1.29 -6.86
CA TYR A 16 6.12 -1.14 -7.49
C TYR A 16 5.95 0.24 -8.13
N ARG A 17 5.61 0.27 -9.42
CA ARG A 17 5.43 1.53 -10.16
C ARG A 17 4.28 2.34 -9.60
N GLY A 18 4.54 3.63 -9.35
CA GLY A 18 3.52 4.57 -8.85
C GLY A 18 3.48 4.69 -7.34
N ILE A 19 4.35 3.99 -6.61
CA ILE A 19 4.65 4.29 -5.21
C ILE A 19 5.64 5.44 -5.16
N GLU A 20 5.31 6.48 -4.39
CA GLU A 20 6.16 7.67 -4.24
C GLU A 20 6.88 7.68 -2.89
N MET A 21 6.22 7.17 -1.84
CA MET A 21 6.79 7.10 -0.50
C MET A 21 6.22 5.90 0.26
N ILE A 22 7.07 5.27 1.09
CA ILE A 22 6.68 4.24 2.05
C ILE A 22 7.12 4.72 3.43
N SER A 23 6.17 4.84 4.35
CA SER A 23 6.41 5.14 5.76
C SER A 23 5.94 3.98 6.62
N VAL A 24 6.78 3.53 7.54
CA VAL A 24 6.51 2.39 8.42
C VAL A 24 6.38 2.91 9.85
N THR A 25 5.18 2.82 10.43
CA THR A 25 4.91 3.15 11.82
C THR A 25 4.89 1.88 12.68
N ASP A 26 4.67 2.01 13.98
CA ASP A 26 4.45 0.90 14.92
C ASP A 26 3.29 -0.02 14.48
N LYS A 27 2.20 0.57 13.98
CA LYS A 27 0.94 -0.12 13.66
C LYS A 27 0.70 -0.32 12.17
N ASN A 28 1.27 0.51 11.31
CA ASN A 28 0.90 0.54 9.89
C ASN A 28 2.11 0.69 8.96
N ILE A 29 1.93 0.27 7.72
CA ILE A 29 2.76 0.64 6.57
C ILE A 29 1.89 1.56 5.71
N VAL A 30 2.26 2.84 5.70
CA VAL A 30 1.58 3.89 4.95
C VAL A 30 2.30 4.08 3.62
N VAL A 31 1.58 3.94 2.53
CA VAL A 31 2.12 3.97 1.18
C VAL A 31 1.49 5.15 0.46
N GLN A 32 2.28 6.17 0.15
CA GLN A 32 1.86 7.24 -0.75
C GLN A 32 1.95 6.74 -2.19
N VAL A 33 0.84 6.85 -2.90
CA VAL A 33 0.76 6.55 -4.33
C VAL A 33 0.61 7.83 -5.13
N SER A 34 1.06 7.77 -6.38
CA SER A 34 0.99 8.91 -7.28
C SER A 34 -0.44 9.40 -7.50
N LYS A 35 -0.59 10.69 -7.82
CA LYS A 35 -1.91 11.29 -8.11
C LYS A 35 -2.63 10.65 -9.30
N LYS A 36 -1.87 10.04 -10.21
CA LYS A 36 -2.41 9.31 -11.37
C LYS A 36 -2.79 7.86 -11.04
N PHE A 37 -2.51 7.41 -9.82
CA PHE A 37 -2.79 6.05 -9.39
C PHE A 37 -4.29 5.87 -9.19
N THR A 38 -4.89 5.00 -9.99
CA THR A 38 -6.35 4.86 -10.02
C THR A 38 -6.84 3.93 -8.89
N PRO A 39 -8.12 4.04 -8.49
CA PRO A 39 -8.71 3.12 -7.51
C PRO A 39 -8.58 1.64 -7.91
N ALA A 40 -8.77 1.33 -9.19
CA ALA A 40 -8.62 -0.03 -9.70
C ALA A 40 -7.18 -0.57 -9.54
N GLN A 41 -6.16 0.28 -9.76
CA GLN A 41 -4.76 -0.09 -9.54
C GLN A 41 -4.44 -0.32 -8.05
N ALA A 42 -5.09 0.44 -7.16
CA ALA A 42 -4.97 0.24 -5.71
C ALA A 42 -5.59 -1.09 -5.27
N GLU A 43 -6.77 -1.44 -5.76
CA GLU A 43 -7.38 -2.73 -5.48
C GLU A 43 -6.55 -3.89 -6.03
N GLU A 44 -6.04 -3.77 -7.25
CA GLU A 44 -5.16 -4.78 -7.85
C GLU A 44 -3.87 -4.97 -7.03
N LEU A 45 -3.24 -3.87 -6.61
CA LEU A 45 -2.08 -3.90 -5.73
C LEU A 45 -2.40 -4.65 -4.44
N CYS A 46 -3.50 -4.31 -3.77
CA CYS A 46 -3.93 -4.95 -2.53
C CYS A 46 -4.20 -6.46 -2.72
N ARG A 47 -4.77 -6.85 -3.86
CA ARG A 47 -4.93 -8.26 -4.26
C ARG A 47 -3.58 -8.96 -4.43
N LYS A 48 -2.63 -8.35 -5.14
CA LYS A 48 -1.29 -8.92 -5.38
C LYS A 48 -0.52 -9.18 -4.09
N VAL A 49 -0.65 -8.29 -3.10
CA VAL A 49 0.07 -8.44 -1.82
C VAL A 49 -0.72 -9.24 -0.77
N GLY A 50 -1.93 -9.69 -1.11
CA GLY A 50 -2.79 -10.48 -0.23
C GLY A 50 -3.39 -9.70 0.94
N HIS A 51 -3.52 -8.38 0.80
CA HIS A 51 -4.12 -7.44 1.76
C HIS A 51 -5.46 -6.89 1.25
N THR A 52 -6.34 -7.75 0.71
CA THR A 52 -7.61 -7.29 0.12
C THR A 52 -8.63 -6.82 1.15
N ASN A 53 -8.55 -7.34 2.38
CA ASN A 53 -9.62 -7.18 3.38
C ASN A 53 -9.22 -6.25 4.53
N ASP A 54 -7.96 -5.81 4.58
CA ASP A 54 -7.41 -5.10 5.73
C ASP A 54 -6.65 -3.82 5.37
N PHE A 55 -6.62 -3.42 4.10
CA PHE A 55 -6.09 -2.12 3.70
C PHE A 55 -7.11 -1.00 3.91
N LYS A 56 -6.62 0.23 4.06
CA LYS A 56 -7.43 1.45 4.02
C LYS A 56 -6.91 2.39 2.95
N ALA A 57 -7.80 2.95 2.14
CA ALA A 57 -7.48 4.06 1.25
C ALA A 57 -7.77 5.38 1.97
N ALA A 58 -6.86 6.36 1.83
CA ALA A 58 -7.03 7.70 2.37
C ALA A 58 -6.49 8.74 1.38
N THR A 59 -7.08 9.93 1.37
CA THR A 59 -6.61 11.07 0.58
C THR A 59 -6.38 12.24 1.53
N GLY A 60 -5.21 12.86 1.46
CA GLY A 60 -4.82 13.95 2.37
C GLY A 60 -3.81 14.88 1.72
N ALA A 61 -4.00 16.19 1.89
CA ALA A 61 -3.14 17.23 1.31
C ALA A 61 -2.90 17.09 -0.22
N GLY A 62 -3.90 16.57 -0.94
CA GLY A 62 -3.82 16.34 -2.39
C GLY A 62 -3.02 15.11 -2.82
N ASN A 63 -2.62 14.24 -1.87
CA ASN A 63 -1.95 12.97 -2.12
C ASN A 63 -2.85 11.78 -1.74
N ASN A 64 -2.61 10.65 -2.39
CA ASN A 64 -3.36 9.41 -2.17
C ASN A 64 -2.50 8.43 -1.38
N TYR A 65 -3.11 7.72 -0.44
CA TYR A 65 -2.45 6.80 0.47
C TYR A 65 -3.16 5.47 0.54
N ILE A 66 -2.38 4.40 0.61
CA ILE A 66 -2.82 3.05 0.93
C ILE A 66 -2.16 2.66 2.25
N ILE A 67 -2.96 2.27 3.23
CA ILE A 67 -2.51 1.97 4.58
C ILE A 67 -2.70 0.48 4.81
N PHE A 68 -1.61 -0.24 5.03
CA PHE A 68 -1.61 -1.65 5.40
C PHE A 68 -1.33 -1.81 6.89
N PRO A 69 -2.05 -2.68 7.62
CA PRO A 69 -1.76 -2.97 9.01
C PRO A 69 -0.49 -3.83 9.10
N ARG A 70 0.36 -3.50 10.06
CA ARG A 70 1.56 -4.31 10.35
C ARG A 70 1.16 -5.57 11.09
N PHE A 71 1.84 -6.66 10.73
CA PHE A 71 1.67 -7.97 11.35
C PHE A 71 3.00 -8.72 11.45
#